data_AF-A0A1R2CBQ5-F1
#
_entry.id   AF-A0A1R2CBQ5-F1
#
_cell.length_a   1.000
_cell.length_b   1.000
_cell.length_c   1.000
_cell.angle_alpha   90.00
_cell.angle_beta   90.00
_cell.angle_gamma   90.00
#
_symmetry.space_group_name_H-M   'P 1'
#
loop_
_entity.id
_entity.type
_entity.pdbx_description
1 polymer ?
#
loop_
_entity_poly.entity_id
_entity_poly.type
_entity_poly.pdbx_seq_one_letter_code
_entity_poly.pdbx_strand_id
1 'polypeptide(L)'
;MTSWPALESDPEIFTNYFRNLGLNSSWEFGEIFTMDEEVEGSALVLVYRSLTADPVFNGQVIEAQYYIKQVEALDNACGLLAGLHSILNSDAEILEGSILHQLKLSIEGKSPIEAAQWLLSNDSLQNAHHAYAAEGQSEMTNSPDHHFIAILPKLKLFDGMKQSPIGLGTQEGFALNFFTILNQAIENGSIGADISLMVLRRNL
;
A
#
# COMPACT_ATOMS: atom_id res chain seq x y z
N MET A 1 -12.25 -9.38 -19.69
CA MET A 1 -11.82 -9.42 -18.29
C MET A 1 -12.01 -8.02 -17.76
N THR A 2 -12.79 -7.84 -16.70
CA THR A 2 -12.99 -6.53 -16.08
C THR A 2 -11.72 -6.16 -15.31
N SER A 3 -11.14 -4.99 -15.59
CA SER A 3 -9.99 -4.46 -14.84
C SER A 3 -10.41 -4.20 -13.39
N TRP A 4 -9.49 -4.31 -12.42
CA TRP A 4 -9.81 -3.91 -11.06
C TRP A 4 -9.99 -2.39 -11.04
N PRO A 5 -11.04 -1.85 -10.39
CA PRO A 5 -11.19 -0.42 -10.28
C PRO A 5 -10.09 0.17 -9.40
N ALA A 6 -9.56 1.35 -9.77
CA ALA A 6 -8.58 2.06 -8.96
C ALA A 6 -9.21 2.51 -7.63
N LEU A 7 -8.46 2.44 -6.54
CA LEU A 7 -8.88 2.95 -5.24
C LEU A 7 -8.51 4.44 -5.12
N GLU A 8 -9.42 5.27 -4.63
CA GLU A 8 -9.13 6.68 -4.35
C GLU A 8 -8.14 6.81 -3.19
N SER A 9 -7.21 7.76 -3.30
CA SER A 9 -6.24 8.07 -2.24
C SER A 9 -6.89 8.86 -1.12
N ASP A 10 -7.78 8.21 -0.38
CA ASP A 10 -8.54 8.80 0.71
C ASP A 10 -8.41 7.93 1.98
N PRO A 11 -7.94 8.50 3.11
CA PRO A 11 -7.75 7.74 4.35
C PRO A 11 -9.03 7.15 4.93
N GLU A 12 -10.18 7.80 4.75
CA GLU A 12 -11.47 7.31 5.24
C GLU A 12 -11.92 6.10 4.41
N ILE A 13 -11.80 6.15 3.07
CA ILE A 13 -12.05 5.01 2.19
C ILE A 13 -11.12 3.85 2.53
N PHE A 14 -9.81 4.09 2.69
CA PHE A 14 -8.86 3.06 3.10
C PHE A 14 -9.23 2.45 4.45
N THR A 15 -9.52 3.28 5.45
CA THR A 15 -9.88 2.82 6.80
C THR A 15 -11.14 1.96 6.77
N ASN A 16 -12.21 2.44 6.14
CA ASN A 16 -13.48 1.72 6.08
C ASN A 16 -13.35 0.43 5.26
N TYR A 17 -12.64 0.49 4.14
CA TYR A 17 -12.38 -0.68 3.31
C TYR A 17 -11.64 -1.77 4.09
N PHE A 18 -10.50 -1.45 4.70
CA PHE A 18 -9.71 -2.45 5.41
C PHE A 18 -10.39 -2.91 6.70
N ARG A 19 -11.18 -2.08 7.40
CA ARG A 19 -12.03 -2.51 8.51
C ARG A 19 -13.09 -3.52 8.06
N ASN A 20 -13.73 -3.28 6.92
CA ASN A 20 -14.66 -4.23 6.31
C ASN A 20 -13.98 -5.55 5.94
N LEU A 21 -12.71 -5.53 5.55
CA LEU A 21 -11.93 -6.75 5.30
C LEU A 21 -11.45 -7.45 6.59
N GLY A 22 -11.52 -6.78 7.74
CA GLY A 22 -11.16 -7.34 9.04
C GLY A 22 -10.06 -6.63 9.82
N LEU A 23 -9.66 -5.41 9.44
CA LEU A 23 -8.76 -4.60 10.26
C LEU A 23 -9.48 -4.25 11.57
N ASN A 24 -8.82 -4.42 12.71
CA ASN A 24 -9.40 -4.09 14.01
C ASN A 24 -9.76 -2.59 14.07
N SER A 25 -10.89 -2.25 14.69
CA SER A 25 -11.39 -0.87 14.77
C SER A 25 -10.47 0.07 15.55
N SER A 26 -9.53 -0.46 16.34
CA SER A 26 -8.45 0.33 16.95
C SER A 26 -7.37 0.77 15.97
N TRP A 27 -7.48 0.48 14.67
CA TRP A 27 -6.55 0.91 13.64
C TRP A 27 -7.25 1.74 12.57
N GLU A 28 -6.50 2.66 11.96
CA GLU A 28 -6.95 3.49 10.85
C GLU A 28 -5.78 3.92 9.95
N PHE A 29 -6.12 4.32 8.73
CA PHE A 29 -5.28 5.15 7.88
C PHE A 29 -5.62 6.62 8.15
N GLY A 30 -4.61 7.43 8.46
CA GLY A 30 -4.75 8.88 8.65
C GLY A 30 -3.95 9.66 7.61
N GLU A 31 -4.40 10.87 7.27
CA GLU A 31 -3.69 11.78 6.36
C GLU A 31 -2.41 12.31 7.01
N ILE A 32 -1.35 12.45 6.19
CA ILE A 32 -0.14 13.22 6.55
C ILE A 32 -0.11 14.49 5.71
N PHE A 33 -0.30 15.63 6.38
CA PHE A 33 -0.34 16.93 5.71
C PHE A 33 1.04 17.52 5.42
N THR A 34 2.06 17.14 6.20
CA THR A 34 3.40 17.74 6.14
C THR A 34 4.48 16.69 6.30
N MET A 35 5.60 16.89 5.60
CA MET A 35 6.79 16.03 5.68
C MET A 35 7.88 16.58 6.61
N ASP A 36 7.58 17.65 7.37
CA ASP A 36 8.53 18.38 8.21
C ASP A 36 8.61 17.86 9.65
N GLU A 37 7.70 16.95 10.03
CA GLU A 37 7.56 16.43 11.40
C GLU A 37 7.61 14.90 11.41
N GLU A 38 8.02 14.32 12.55
CA GLU A 38 7.97 12.87 12.72
C GLU A 38 6.52 12.42 12.82
N VAL A 39 6.19 11.37 12.07
CA VAL A 39 4.87 10.75 12.07
C VAL A 39 4.97 9.40 12.75
N GLU A 40 4.27 9.26 13.88
CA GLU A 40 4.13 7.98 14.57
C GLU A 40 3.12 7.10 13.84
N GLY A 41 3.52 5.86 13.57
CA GLY A 41 2.68 4.86 12.93
C GLY A 41 3.46 3.61 12.55
N SER A 42 2.75 2.64 11.99
CA SER A 42 3.28 1.31 11.71
C SER A 42 3.57 1.07 10.23
N ALA A 43 2.99 1.89 9.35
CA ALA A 43 3.30 1.93 7.92
C ALA A 43 2.91 3.29 7.33
N LEU A 44 3.54 3.68 6.23
CA LEU A 44 3.18 4.80 5.38
C LEU A 44 2.67 4.25 4.05
N VAL A 45 1.70 4.92 3.45
CA VAL A 45 1.28 4.70 2.06
C VAL A 45 1.58 5.99 1.30
N LEU A 46 2.38 5.89 0.24
CA LEU A 46 2.65 6.98 -0.68
C LEU A 46 1.89 6.76 -1.98
N VAL A 47 1.23 7.80 -2.44
CA VAL A 47 0.62 7.90 -3.76
C VAL A 47 1.36 8.96 -4.55
N TYR A 48 1.90 8.59 -5.70
CA TYR A 48 2.73 9.49 -6.48
C TYR A 48 2.69 9.20 -7.97
N ARG A 49 2.99 10.20 -8.78
CA ARG A 49 3.16 10.05 -10.23
C ARG A 49 4.65 10.07 -10.59
N SER A 50 5.10 9.04 -11.31
CA SER A 50 6.47 9.00 -11.83
C SER A 50 6.60 9.95 -13.02
N LEU A 51 7.63 10.79 -13.01
CA LEU A 51 8.01 11.67 -14.14
C LEU A 51 9.19 11.12 -14.94
N THR A 52 9.71 9.96 -14.55
CA THR A 52 10.83 9.28 -15.17
C THR A 52 10.45 7.85 -15.58
N ALA A 53 11.18 7.32 -16.56
CA ALA A 53 11.11 5.91 -16.96
C ALA A 53 11.95 5.00 -16.04
N ASP A 54 12.94 5.57 -15.35
CA ASP A 54 13.76 4.82 -14.40
C ASP A 54 12.98 4.56 -13.10
N PRO A 55 13.24 3.45 -12.40
CA PRO A 55 12.64 3.22 -11.09
C PRO A 55 13.00 4.35 -10.13
N VAL A 56 11.99 5.02 -9.60
CA VAL A 56 12.17 6.15 -8.67
C VAL A 56 12.88 5.72 -7.39
N PHE A 57 12.43 4.63 -6.79
CA PHE A 57 13.01 4.06 -5.58
C PHE A 57 13.81 2.80 -5.90
N ASN A 58 15.09 2.84 -5.53
CA ASN A 58 16.03 1.73 -5.65
C ASN A 58 16.61 1.42 -4.28
N GLY A 59 16.88 0.14 -4.02
CA GLY A 59 17.35 -0.32 -2.72
C GLY A 59 17.80 -1.76 -2.77
N GLN A 60 18.23 -2.29 -1.63
CA GLN A 60 18.63 -3.68 -1.51
C GLN A 60 17.39 -4.57 -1.49
N VAL A 61 17.37 -5.64 -2.29
CA VAL A 61 16.29 -6.64 -2.21
C VAL A 61 16.27 -7.25 -0.81
N ILE A 62 15.09 -7.28 -0.20
CA ILE A 62 14.87 -7.91 1.11
C ILE A 62 13.79 -8.99 1.02
N GLU A 63 13.83 -9.92 1.97
CA GLU A 63 12.76 -10.89 2.16
C GLU A 63 11.65 -10.30 3.04
N ALA A 64 10.42 -10.68 2.74
CA ALA A 64 9.25 -10.39 3.57
C ALA A 64 8.33 -11.61 3.57
N GLN A 65 7.72 -11.87 4.72
CA GLN A 65 6.80 -13.01 4.88
C GLN A 65 5.54 -12.83 4.03
N TYR A 66 5.05 -11.59 3.91
CA TYR A 66 3.83 -11.27 3.18
C TYR A 66 4.13 -10.25 2.08
N TYR A 67 4.45 -10.76 0.90
CA TYR A 67 4.59 -9.94 -0.31
C TYR A 67 3.68 -10.48 -1.41
N ILE A 68 2.90 -9.58 -2.00
CA ILE A 68 1.90 -9.88 -3.03
C ILE A 68 2.29 -9.08 -4.27
N LYS A 69 2.45 -9.78 -5.38
CA LYS A 69 2.82 -9.15 -6.65
C LYS A 69 1.59 -8.62 -7.37
N GLN A 70 1.70 -7.43 -7.94
CA GLN A 70 0.72 -6.92 -8.90
C GLN A 70 0.96 -7.61 -10.25
N VAL A 71 0.15 -8.63 -10.51
CA VAL A 71 0.11 -9.30 -11.81
C VAL A 71 -0.81 -8.54 -12.76
N GLU A 72 -0.75 -8.83 -14.06
CA GLU A 72 -1.59 -8.19 -15.08
C GLU A 72 -3.10 -8.25 -14.77
N ALA A 73 -3.56 -9.35 -14.18
CA ALA A 73 -4.98 -9.49 -13.77
C ALA A 73 -5.37 -8.66 -12.53
N LEU A 74 -4.40 -8.05 -11.84
CA LEU A 74 -4.56 -7.10 -10.73
C LEU A 74 -4.19 -5.68 -11.20
N ASP A 75 -4.43 -5.36 -12.46
CA ASP A 75 -4.24 -4.01 -12.99
C ASP A 75 -5.04 -2.98 -12.17
N ASN A 76 -4.45 -1.81 -11.89
CA ASN A 76 -4.98 -0.77 -10.99
C ASN A 76 -5.24 -1.17 -9.51
N ALA A 77 -4.82 -2.37 -9.07
CA ALA A 77 -4.98 -2.80 -7.68
C ALA A 77 -3.86 -2.30 -6.74
N CYS A 78 -3.00 -1.38 -7.17
CA CYS A 78 -1.85 -0.91 -6.38
C CYS A 78 -2.28 -0.34 -5.01
N GLY A 79 -3.40 0.37 -4.92
CA GLY A 79 -3.94 0.88 -3.66
C GLY A 79 -4.32 -0.23 -2.66
N LEU A 80 -4.99 -1.29 -3.15
CA LEU A 80 -5.26 -2.49 -2.36
C LEU A 80 -3.94 -3.13 -1.89
N LEU A 81 -2.99 -3.32 -2.80
CA LEU A 81 -1.72 -3.98 -2.46
C LEU A 81 -0.91 -3.18 -1.45
N ALA A 82 -0.84 -1.85 -1.56
CA ALA A 82 -0.16 -1.00 -0.59
C ALA A 82 -0.79 -1.10 0.80
N GLY A 83 -2.13 -1.09 0.90
CA GLY A 83 -2.80 -1.29 2.19
C GLY A 83 -2.60 -2.70 2.76
N LEU A 84 -2.65 -3.75 1.93
CA LEU A 84 -2.36 -5.13 2.35
C LEU A 84 -0.90 -5.28 2.82
N HIS A 85 0.07 -4.74 2.10
CA HIS A 85 1.48 -4.79 2.51
C HIS A 85 1.70 -4.03 3.82
N SER A 86 1.03 -2.89 4.00
CA SER A 86 1.06 -2.10 5.24
C SER A 86 0.53 -2.90 6.43
N ILE A 87 -0.65 -3.53 6.29
CA ILE A 87 -1.30 -4.26 7.39
C ILE A 87 -0.59 -5.57 7.71
N LEU A 88 -0.29 -6.38 6.69
CA LEU A 88 0.24 -7.73 6.91
C LEU A 88 1.68 -7.75 7.43
N ASN A 89 2.44 -6.67 7.21
CA ASN A 89 3.85 -6.56 7.63
C ASN A 89 4.07 -5.60 8.81
N SER A 90 3.00 -5.09 9.42
CA SER A 90 3.05 -4.27 10.64
C SER A 90 2.53 -5.02 11.87
N ASP A 91 2.42 -4.32 12.99
CA ASP A 91 1.77 -4.77 14.22
C ASP A 91 0.25 -4.58 14.21
N ALA A 92 -0.34 -4.23 13.05
CA ALA A 92 -1.77 -4.08 12.90
C ALA A 92 -2.53 -5.35 13.28
N GLU A 93 -3.57 -5.19 14.10
CA GLU A 93 -4.40 -6.29 14.55
C GLU A 93 -5.51 -6.57 13.52
N ILE A 94 -5.64 -7.84 13.12
CA ILE A 94 -6.69 -8.31 12.21
C ILE A 94 -7.64 -9.24 12.97
N LEU A 95 -8.93 -9.14 12.67
CA LEU A 95 -9.98 -9.92 13.31
C LEU A 95 -9.94 -11.38 12.86
N GLU A 96 -10.05 -12.32 13.80
CA GLU A 96 -10.11 -13.75 13.49
C GLU A 96 -11.34 -14.06 12.62
N GLY A 97 -11.17 -14.98 11.66
CA GLY A 97 -12.20 -15.38 10.70
C GLY A 97 -12.46 -14.39 9.55
N SER A 98 -11.91 -13.17 9.61
CA SER A 98 -12.08 -12.15 8.57
C SER A 98 -11.38 -12.48 7.24
N ILE A 99 -11.66 -11.68 6.19
CA ILE A 99 -11.00 -11.83 4.88
C ILE A 99 -9.49 -11.63 4.99
N LEU A 100 -9.04 -10.62 5.76
CA LEU A 100 -7.61 -10.40 6.00
C LEU A 100 -6.96 -11.57 6.75
N HIS A 101 -7.67 -12.17 7.71
CA HIS A 101 -7.16 -13.35 8.42
C HIS A 101 -7.03 -14.55 7.48
N GLN A 102 -8.06 -14.81 6.66
CA GLN A 102 -8.02 -15.89 5.66
C GLN A 102 -6.91 -15.68 4.63
N LEU A 103 -6.73 -14.44 4.15
CA LEU A 103 -5.65 -14.06 3.26
C LEU A 103 -4.29 -14.40 3.90
N LYS A 104 -4.04 -13.87 5.11
CA LYS A 104 -2.77 -14.06 5.84
C LYS A 104 -2.40 -15.54 5.95
N LEU A 105 -3.34 -16.39 6.33
CA LEU A 105 -3.13 -17.84 6.44
C LEU A 105 -2.92 -18.51 5.07
N SER A 106 -3.64 -18.07 4.04
CA SER A 106 -3.61 -18.73 2.72
C SER A 106 -2.35 -18.44 1.92
N ILE A 107 -1.74 -17.28 2.13
CA ILE A 107 -0.53 -16.86 1.40
C ILE A 107 0.76 -17.12 2.18
N GLU A 108 0.67 -17.59 3.41
CA GLU A 108 1.85 -17.92 4.21
C GLU A 108 2.69 -19.01 3.54
N GLY A 109 3.98 -18.72 3.33
CA GLY A 109 4.91 -19.62 2.63
C GLY A 109 4.65 -19.75 1.12
N LYS A 110 3.76 -18.95 0.54
CA LYS A 110 3.48 -18.92 -0.90
C LYS A 110 4.39 -17.93 -1.62
N SER A 111 4.59 -18.16 -2.91
CA SER A 111 5.25 -17.17 -3.76
C SER A 111 4.38 -15.91 -3.95
N PRO A 112 4.97 -14.76 -4.30
CA PRO A 112 4.20 -13.52 -4.51
C PRO A 112 3.13 -13.62 -5.60
N ILE A 113 3.33 -14.51 -6.58
CA ILE A 113 2.37 -14.78 -7.66
C ILE A 113 1.22 -15.66 -7.17
N GLU A 114 1.51 -16.71 -6.39
CA GLU A 114 0.46 -17.52 -5.76
C GLU A 114 -0.38 -16.69 -4.77
N ALA A 115 0.26 -15.78 -4.04
CA ALA A 115 -0.45 -14.83 -3.19
C ALA A 115 -1.42 -13.95 -4.01
N ALA A 116 -0.98 -13.45 -5.17
CA ALA A 116 -1.83 -12.69 -6.09
C ALA A 116 -3.00 -13.54 -6.66
N GLN A 117 -2.79 -14.82 -6.94
CA GLN A 117 -3.84 -15.74 -7.38
C GLN A 117 -4.92 -15.95 -6.32
N TRP A 118 -4.58 -15.87 -5.04
CA TRP A 118 -5.58 -15.91 -3.98
C TRP A 118 -6.52 -14.70 -4.06
N LEU A 119 -5.98 -13.49 -4.28
CA LEU A 119 -6.79 -12.27 -4.42
C LEU A 119 -7.78 -12.40 -5.59
N LEU A 120 -7.30 -12.93 -6.72
CA LEU A 120 -8.09 -13.14 -7.94
C LEU A 120 -9.15 -14.23 -7.82
N SER A 121 -9.02 -15.15 -6.86
CA SER A 121 -9.98 -16.23 -6.65
C SER A 121 -10.95 -15.97 -5.49
N ASN A 122 -10.77 -14.87 -4.74
CA ASN A 122 -11.62 -14.53 -3.62
C ASN A 122 -12.73 -13.55 -4.04
N ASP A 123 -13.94 -14.06 -4.28
CA ASP A 123 -15.10 -13.24 -4.69
C ASP A 123 -15.50 -12.21 -3.63
N SER A 124 -15.37 -12.53 -2.34
CA SER A 124 -15.73 -11.61 -1.26
C SER A 124 -14.82 -10.39 -1.22
N LEU A 125 -13.51 -10.60 -1.39
CA LEU A 125 -12.52 -9.53 -1.51
C LEU A 125 -12.79 -8.69 -2.76
N GLN A 126 -13.02 -9.34 -3.91
CA GLN A 126 -13.30 -8.64 -5.16
C GLN A 126 -14.54 -7.77 -5.05
N ASN A 127 -15.64 -8.30 -4.52
CA ASN A 127 -16.88 -7.54 -4.32
C ASN A 127 -16.68 -6.35 -3.38
N ALA A 128 -15.95 -6.55 -2.27
CA ALA A 128 -15.61 -5.46 -1.36
C ALA A 128 -14.76 -4.39 -2.06
N HIS A 129 -13.73 -4.78 -2.79
CA HIS A 129 -12.88 -3.85 -3.54
C HIS A 129 -13.69 -3.00 -4.52
N HIS A 130 -14.58 -3.62 -5.29
CA HIS A 130 -15.42 -2.90 -6.26
C HIS A 130 -16.38 -1.91 -5.58
N ALA A 131 -16.92 -2.27 -4.41
CA ALA A 131 -17.80 -1.39 -3.66
C ALA A 131 -17.06 -0.14 -3.16
N TYR A 132 -15.90 -0.31 -2.51
CA TYR A 132 -15.14 0.81 -1.95
C TYR A 132 -14.45 1.67 -3.01
N ALA A 133 -14.01 1.07 -4.12
CA ALA A 133 -13.50 1.85 -5.25
C ALA A 133 -14.58 2.75 -5.86
N ALA A 134 -15.86 2.37 -5.77
CA ALA A 134 -16.98 3.18 -6.25
C ALA A 134 -17.43 4.27 -5.27
N GLU A 135 -16.93 4.28 -4.02
CA GLU A 135 -17.20 5.33 -3.03
C GLU A 135 -16.36 6.60 -3.27
N GLY A 136 -15.32 6.50 -4.11
CA GLY A 136 -14.50 7.63 -4.52
C GLY A 136 -15.32 8.77 -5.09
N GLN A 137 -14.92 10.00 -4.79
CA GLN A 137 -15.58 11.21 -5.26
C GLN A 137 -15.06 11.63 -6.65
N SER A 138 -13.90 11.12 -7.05
CA SER A 138 -13.29 11.38 -8.35
C SER A 138 -13.94 10.55 -9.47
N GLU A 139 -13.91 11.08 -10.71
CA GLU A 139 -14.32 10.26 -11.84
C GLU A 139 -13.34 9.09 -12.02
N MET A 140 -13.89 7.88 -12.00
CA MET A 140 -13.14 6.64 -12.22
C MET A 140 -12.44 6.69 -13.58
N THR A 141 -11.12 6.80 -13.57
CA THR A 141 -10.28 6.69 -14.77
C THR A 141 -9.88 5.24 -15.01
N ASN A 142 -9.90 4.83 -16.28
CA ASN A 142 -9.38 3.52 -16.72
C ASN A 142 -7.85 3.52 -16.87
N SER A 143 -7.19 4.65 -16.61
CA SER A 143 -5.74 4.80 -16.74
C SER A 143 -5.24 5.79 -15.70
N PRO A 144 -5.32 5.43 -14.40
CA PRO A 144 -4.69 6.23 -13.35
C PRO A 144 -3.19 6.32 -13.61
N ASP A 145 -2.62 7.52 -13.45
CA ASP A 145 -1.18 7.77 -13.59
C ASP A 145 -0.45 7.83 -12.25
N HIS A 146 -1.19 7.72 -11.14
CA HIS A 146 -0.64 7.59 -9.79
C HIS A 146 -0.41 6.13 -9.39
N HIS A 147 0.69 5.91 -8.70
CA HIS A 147 1.11 4.62 -8.17
C HIS A 147 1.09 4.63 -6.65
N PHE A 148 0.64 3.53 -6.04
CA PHE A 148 0.59 3.35 -4.60
C PHE A 148 1.72 2.41 -4.16
N ILE A 149 2.45 2.80 -3.13
CA ILE A 149 3.45 1.96 -2.48
C ILE A 149 3.32 2.05 -0.95
N ALA A 150 3.78 1.02 -0.26
CA ALA A 150 3.84 1.01 1.20
C ALA A 150 5.29 1.11 1.68
N ILE A 151 5.51 1.83 2.78
CA ILE A 151 6.80 1.96 3.44
C ILE A 151 6.60 1.56 4.90
N LEU A 152 7.42 0.63 5.37
CA LEU A 152 7.41 0.13 6.74
C LEU A 152 8.69 0.51 7.48
N PRO A 153 8.70 0.41 8.83
CA PRO A 153 9.87 0.71 9.65
C PRO A 153 11.15 0.05 9.16
N LYS A 154 12.29 0.72 9.38
CA LYS A 154 13.60 0.38 8.78
C LYS A 154 13.62 0.57 7.26
N LEU A 155 12.82 1.52 6.76
CA LEU A 155 12.75 1.94 5.35
C LEU A 155 12.54 0.77 4.38
N LYS A 156 11.65 -0.14 4.75
CA LYS A 156 11.27 -1.26 3.88
C LYS A 156 10.16 -0.80 2.95
N LEU A 157 10.45 -0.70 1.67
CA LEU A 157 9.49 -0.32 0.64
C LEU A 157 8.90 -1.58 -0.01
N PHE A 158 7.57 -1.59 -0.07
CA PHE A 158 6.76 -2.60 -0.69
C PHE A 158 6.02 -1.98 -1.88
N ASP A 159 6.31 -2.50 -3.06
CA ASP A 159 5.72 -2.09 -4.32
C ASP A 159 5.32 -3.36 -5.07
N GLY A 160 4.03 -3.55 -5.33
CA GLY A 160 3.51 -4.73 -6.00
C GLY A 160 4.05 -4.91 -7.42
N MET A 161 4.50 -3.84 -8.08
CA MET A 161 5.04 -3.87 -9.43
C MET A 161 6.50 -4.37 -9.48
N LYS A 162 7.19 -4.39 -8.33
CA LYS A 162 8.55 -4.94 -8.22
C LYS A 162 8.53 -6.48 -8.13
N GLN A 163 9.72 -7.08 -8.14
CA GLN A 163 9.86 -8.54 -7.95
C GLN A 163 9.88 -8.93 -6.47
N SER A 164 10.34 -8.01 -5.63
CA SER A 164 10.51 -8.17 -4.18
C SER A 164 10.44 -6.79 -3.52
N PRO A 165 10.16 -6.73 -2.20
CA PRO A 165 10.39 -5.52 -1.42
C PRO A 165 11.86 -5.11 -1.43
N ILE A 166 12.11 -3.84 -1.16
CA ILE A 166 13.46 -3.27 -1.11
C ILE A 166 13.69 -2.51 0.20
N GLY A 167 14.89 -2.58 0.75
CA GLY A 167 15.35 -1.69 1.81
C GLY A 167 16.01 -0.46 1.22
N LEU A 168 15.51 0.73 1.56
CA LEU A 168 16.04 2.01 1.07
C LEU A 168 17.23 2.53 1.90
N GLY A 169 17.58 1.87 3.00
CA GLY A 169 18.70 2.26 3.85
C GLY A 169 18.78 1.43 5.14
N THR A 170 19.81 1.71 5.93
CA THR A 170 20.10 1.01 7.20
C THR A 170 19.82 1.85 8.44
N GLN A 171 19.25 3.06 8.29
CA GLN A 171 19.08 4.02 9.37
C GLN A 171 17.99 3.60 10.36
N GLU A 172 18.20 3.93 11.63
CA GLU A 172 17.14 3.95 12.64
C GLU A 172 16.20 5.14 12.37
N GLY A 173 14.90 4.97 12.62
CA GLY A 173 13.86 5.94 12.25
C GLY A 173 13.03 5.48 11.04
N PHE A 174 11.89 6.16 10.83
CA PHE A 174 10.88 5.71 9.88
C PHE A 174 10.38 6.83 8.97
N ALA A 175 9.57 7.76 9.49
CA ALA A 175 8.86 8.71 8.64
C ALA A 175 9.77 9.82 8.12
N LEU A 176 10.50 10.53 9.00
CA LEU A 176 11.39 11.63 8.57
C LEU A 176 12.48 11.20 7.59
N ASN A 177 13.04 10.01 7.81
CA ASN A 177 14.05 9.45 6.91
C ASN A 177 13.45 9.17 5.53
N PHE A 178 12.23 8.61 5.47
CA PHE A 178 11.56 8.39 4.19
C PHE A 178 11.17 9.71 3.52
N PHE A 179 10.68 10.69 4.27
CA PHE A 179 10.35 12.02 3.75
C PHE A 179 11.56 12.73 3.15
N THR A 180 12.75 12.55 3.72
CA THR A 180 14.00 13.07 3.12
C THR A 180 14.26 12.44 1.74
N ILE A 181 14.08 11.12 1.61
CA ILE A 181 14.23 10.41 0.33
C ILE A 181 13.17 10.88 -0.68
N LEU A 182 11.92 11.03 -0.22
CA LEU A 182 10.81 11.49 -1.05
C LEU A 182 11.02 12.92 -1.55
N ASN A 183 11.44 13.84 -0.68
CA ASN A 183 11.76 15.22 -1.07
C ASN A 183 12.88 15.26 -2.12
N GLN A 184 13.93 14.46 -1.97
CA GLN A 184 14.98 14.36 -3.00
C GLN A 184 14.44 13.89 -4.34
N ALA A 185 13.50 12.92 -4.35
CA ALA A 185 12.87 12.42 -5.56
C ALA A 185 11.93 13.46 -6.22
N ILE A 186 11.32 14.35 -5.43
CA ILE A 186 10.53 15.48 -5.94
C ILE A 186 11.47 16.56 -6.51
N GLU A 187 12.50 16.96 -5.75
CA GLU A 187 13.45 18.02 -6.13
C GLU A 187 14.24 17.69 -7.39
N ASN A 188 14.62 16.42 -7.57
CA ASN A 188 15.32 15.96 -8.75
C ASN A 188 14.40 15.70 -9.95
N GLY A 189 13.09 15.88 -9.79
CA GLY A 189 12.09 15.73 -10.85
C GLY A 189 11.74 14.29 -11.20
N SER A 190 12.03 13.31 -10.34
CA SER A 190 11.62 11.91 -10.56
C SER A 190 10.14 11.68 -10.23
N ILE A 191 9.59 12.45 -9.28
CA ILE A 191 8.20 12.41 -8.85
C ILE A 191 7.54 13.78 -9.04
N GLY A 192 6.27 13.80 -9.44
CA GLY A 192 5.46 15.03 -9.46
C GLY A 192 5.14 15.53 -8.05
N ALA A 193 5.02 16.85 -7.87
CA ALA A 193 4.68 17.43 -6.56
C ALA A 193 3.26 17.06 -6.08
N ASP A 194 2.42 16.54 -6.98
CA ASP A 194 1.11 15.96 -6.71
C ASP A 194 1.25 14.57 -6.05
N ILE A 195 1.53 14.58 -4.74
CA ILE A 195 1.59 13.38 -3.89
C ILE A 195 0.47 13.36 -2.83
N SER A 196 0.13 12.17 -2.34
CA SER A 196 -0.66 11.97 -1.12
C SER A 196 0.07 10.98 -0.21
N LEU A 197 -0.03 11.21 1.11
CA LEU A 197 0.63 10.41 2.13
C LEU A 197 -0.39 10.01 3.21
N MET A 198 -0.45 8.72 3.50
CA MET A 198 -1.25 8.19 4.59
C MET A 198 -0.35 7.45 5.58
N VAL A 199 -0.76 7.40 6.85
CA VAL A 199 -0.15 6.59 7.90
C VAL A 199 -1.13 5.58 8.44
N LEU A 200 -0.73 4.30 8.49
CA LEU A 200 -1.42 3.27 9.27
C LEU A 200 -0.99 3.41 10.72
N ARG A 201 -1.95 3.66 11.63
CA ARG A 201 -1.68 3.86 13.06
C ARG A 201 -2.77 3.26 13.92
N ARG A 202 -2.45 3.09 15.21
CA ARG A 202 -3.40 2.70 16.24
C ARG A 202 -4.10 3.94 16.81
N ASN A 203 -5.41 3.88 16.93
CA ASN A 203 -6.24 4.87 17.60
C ASN A 203 -5.99 4.75 19.11
N LEU A 204 -5.46 5.83 19.69
CA LEU A 204 -5.23 5.98 21.13
C LEU A 204 -6.54 6.27 21.86
#